data_AF-A0AAE3ZAE7-F1
#
_entry.id   AF-A0AAE3ZAE7-F1
#
_cell.length_a   1.000
_cell.length_b   1.000
_cell.length_c   1.000
_cell.angle_alpha   90.00
_cell.angle_beta   90.00
_cell.angle_gamma   90.00
#
_symmetry.space_group_name_H-M   'P 1'
#
loop_
_entity.id
_entity.type
_entity.pdbx_description
1 polymer ?
#
loop_
_entity_poly.entity_id
_entity_poly.type
_entity_poly.pdbx_seq_one_letter_code
_entity_poly.pdbx_strand_id
1 'polypeptide(L)'
;MTGLRSWSMVAHDAGALTQAIENLEASWRTVPAGQQQGSARDALLTVTEVGTKLAQLLDALAAQYENPGVPEQQLAHLALDQAAAAAEDLGVCSRMAAQALQSGQ
;
A
#
# COMPACT_ATOMS: atom_id res chain seq x y z
N MET A 1 4.96 -22.37 -13.97
CA MET A 1 3.78 -22.31 -13.08
C MET A 1 3.61 -20.87 -12.64
N THR A 2 2.89 -20.07 -13.42
CA THR A 2 2.51 -18.71 -13.06
C THR A 2 1.54 -18.81 -11.88
N GLY A 3 2.05 -18.61 -10.66
CA GLY A 3 1.18 -18.49 -9.49
C GLY A 3 0.18 -17.39 -9.77
N LEU A 4 -1.09 -17.75 -9.92
CA LEU A 4 -2.17 -16.80 -10.12
C LEU A 4 -2.11 -15.80 -8.96
N ARG A 5 -1.65 -14.58 -9.24
CA ARG A 5 -1.83 -13.42 -8.35
C ARG A 5 -3.34 -13.25 -8.23
N SER A 6 -3.88 -13.78 -7.14
CA SER A 6 -5.31 -13.96 -6.95
C SER A 6 -5.89 -12.82 -6.16
N TRP A 7 -7.20 -12.59 -6.30
CA TRP A 7 -7.95 -11.66 -5.46
C TRP A 7 -7.76 -11.91 -3.96
N SER A 8 -7.43 -13.13 -3.54
CA SER A 8 -7.09 -13.45 -2.14
C SER A 8 -5.78 -12.79 -1.68
N MET A 9 -4.78 -12.67 -2.56
CA MET A 9 -3.53 -11.96 -2.21
C MET A 9 -3.77 -10.46 -2.10
N VAL A 10 -4.57 -9.87 -3.00
CA VAL A 10 -4.98 -8.45 -2.89
C VAL A 10 -5.73 -8.20 -1.59
N ALA A 11 -6.71 -9.05 -1.25
CA ALA A 11 -7.45 -8.91 -0.01
C ALA A 11 -6.54 -9.02 1.23
N HIS A 12 -5.57 -9.94 1.21
CA HIS A 12 -4.59 -10.08 2.27
C HIS A 12 -3.74 -8.81 2.44
N ASP A 13 -3.14 -8.30 1.36
CA ASP A 13 -2.25 -7.13 1.42
C ASP A 13 -3.03 -5.84 1.71
N ALA A 14 -4.27 -5.70 1.24
CA ALA A 14 -5.15 -4.59 1.61
C ALA A 14 -5.52 -4.63 3.11
N GLY A 15 -5.74 -5.83 3.66
CA GLY A 15 -5.92 -6.02 5.10
C GLY A 15 -4.67 -5.65 5.89
N ALA A 16 -3.49 -6.08 5.44
CA ALA A 16 -2.21 -5.71 6.04
C ALA A 16 -1.96 -4.20 5.98
N LEU A 17 -2.35 -3.53 4.90
CA LEU A 17 -2.22 -2.08 4.74
C LEU A 17 -3.11 -1.34 5.74
N THR A 18 -4.37 -1.78 5.87
CA THR A 18 -5.30 -1.24 6.88
C THR A 18 -4.71 -1.37 8.28
N GLN A 19 -4.21 -2.56 8.63
CA GLN A 19 -3.60 -2.79 9.94
C GLN A 19 -2.36 -1.93 10.18
N ALA A 20 -1.53 -1.71 9.15
CA ALA A 20 -0.36 -0.86 9.24
C ALA A 20 -0.73 0.62 9.49
N ILE A 21 -1.80 1.10 8.85
CA ILE A 21 -2.34 2.45 9.07
C ILE A 21 -2.89 2.59 10.48
N GLU A 22 -3.65 1.62 10.98
CA GLU A 22 -4.14 1.62 12.36
C GLU A 22 -2.99 1.65 13.38
N ASN A 23 -1.93 0.88 13.13
CA ASN A 23 -0.73 0.89 13.96
C ASN A 23 -0.02 2.25 13.93
N LEU A 24 0.02 2.91 12.77
CA LEU A 24 0.53 4.27 12.65
C LEU A 24 -0.31 5.24 13.49
N GLU A 25 -1.64 5.20 13.39
CA GLU A 25 -2.51 6.04 14.22
C GLU A 25 -2.31 5.79 15.72
N ALA A 26 -2.19 4.52 16.11
CA ALA A 26 -1.91 4.13 17.49
C ALA A 26 -0.56 4.70 17.95
N SER A 27 0.48 4.66 17.11
CA SER A 27 1.80 5.21 17.44
C SER A 27 1.75 6.69 17.81
N TRP A 28 0.84 7.46 17.20
CA TRP A 28 0.66 8.88 17.52
C TRP A 28 -0.16 9.13 18.79
N ARG A 29 -1.03 8.20 19.18
CA ARG A 29 -1.96 8.40 20.31
C ARG A 29 -1.47 7.78 21.61
N THR A 30 -0.74 6.67 21.55
CA THR A 30 -0.48 5.81 22.73
C THR A 30 1.00 5.70 23.11
N VAL A 31 1.92 6.00 22.19
CA VAL A 31 3.36 5.88 22.45
C VAL A 31 3.85 7.12 23.19
N PRO A 32 4.67 6.96 24.25
CA PRO A 32 5.28 8.09 24.94
C PRO A 32 6.07 8.99 23.99
N ALA A 33 6.01 10.31 24.18
CA ALA A 33 6.60 11.31 23.27
C ALA A 33 8.09 11.04 22.93
N GLY A 34 8.88 10.48 23.86
CA GLY A 34 10.28 10.14 23.64
C GLY A 34 10.53 8.93 22.72
N GLN A 35 9.50 8.13 22.42
CA GLN A 35 9.58 6.94 21.55
C GLN A 35 8.67 7.06 20.31
N GLN A 36 7.81 8.07 20.29
CA GLN A 36 6.78 8.29 19.28
C GLN A 36 7.34 8.45 17.87
N GLN A 37 8.45 9.19 17.71
CA GLN A 37 9.08 9.37 16.40
C GLN A 37 9.61 8.05 15.80
N GLY A 38 10.25 7.21 16.62
CA GLY A 38 10.76 5.91 16.17
C GLY A 38 9.62 4.96 15.80
N SER A 39 8.62 4.85 16.66
CA SER A 39 7.44 4.01 16.40
C SER A 39 6.64 4.46 15.18
N ALA A 40 6.44 5.77 15.00
CA ALA A 40 5.76 6.31 13.82
C ALA A 40 6.57 6.08 12.55
N ARG A 41 7.89 6.23 12.59
CA ARG A 41 8.78 5.93 11.46
C ARG A 41 8.68 4.47 11.03
N ASP A 42 8.74 3.53 11.96
CA ASP A 42 8.67 2.10 11.65
C ASP A 42 7.29 1.71 11.09
N ALA A 43 6.22 2.32 11.62
CA ALA A 43 4.87 2.14 11.07
C ALA A 43 4.76 2.71 9.64
N LEU A 44 5.32 3.90 9.37
CA LEU A 44 5.35 4.48 8.02
C LEU A 44 6.16 3.63 7.02
N LEU A 45 7.27 3.02 7.45
CA LEU A 45 8.03 2.08 6.62
C LEU A 45 7.23 0.81 6.32
N THR A 46 6.45 0.32 7.29
CA THR A 46 5.53 -0.81 7.09
C THR A 46 4.45 -0.46 6.07
N VAL A 47 3.80 0.70 6.19
CA VAL A 47 2.82 1.21 5.21
C VAL A 47 3.45 1.33 3.82
N THR A 48 4.70 1.80 3.73
CA THR A 48 5.45 1.89 2.47
C THR A 48 5.62 0.52 1.81
N GLU A 49 6.08 -0.47 2.58
CA GLU A 49 6.36 -1.81 2.06
C GLU A 49 5.07 -2.49 1.59
N VAL A 50 4.02 -2.47 2.43
CA VAL A 50 2.74 -3.11 2.11
C VAL A 50 2.03 -2.41 0.95
N GLY A 51 2.03 -1.07 0.93
CA GLY A 51 1.46 -0.29 -0.17
C GLY A 51 2.14 -0.59 -1.51
N THR A 52 3.47 -0.71 -1.52
CA THR A 52 4.24 -1.09 -2.72
C THR A 52 3.88 -2.49 -3.21
N LYS A 53 3.77 -3.47 -2.29
CA LYS A 53 3.36 -4.84 -2.65
C LYS A 53 1.94 -4.88 -3.22
N LEU A 54 1.02 -4.17 -2.58
CA LEU A 54 -0.36 -4.08 -3.03
C LEU A 54 -0.46 -3.45 -4.43
N ALA A 55 0.29 -2.38 -4.68
CA ALA A 55 0.36 -1.74 -6.01
C ALA A 55 0.80 -2.74 -7.09
N GLN A 56 1.87 -3.50 -6.84
CA GLN A 56 2.38 -4.51 -7.78
C GLN A 56 1.40 -5.68 -8.02
N LEU A 57 0.59 -6.03 -7.02
CA LEU A 57 -0.45 -7.05 -7.18
C LEU A 57 -1.62 -6.53 -8.02
N LEU A 58 -2.06 -5.29 -7.76
CA LEU A 58 -3.15 -4.64 -8.47
C LEU A 58 -2.80 -4.39 -9.94
N ASP A 59 -1.59 -3.91 -10.23
CA ASP A 59 -1.08 -3.69 -11.58
C ASP A 59 -1.03 -5.01 -12.38
N ALA A 60 -0.50 -6.08 -11.77
CA ALA A 60 -0.47 -7.39 -12.41
C ALA A 60 -1.86 -8.04 -12.55
N LEU A 61 -2.85 -7.64 -11.75
CA LEU A 61 -4.24 -8.01 -11.98
C LEU A 61 -4.84 -7.17 -13.12
N ALA A 62 -4.57 -5.87 -13.18
CA ALA A 62 -5.02 -4.98 -14.25
C ALA A 62 -4.59 -5.53 -15.62
N ALA A 63 -3.35 -6.00 -15.74
CA ALA A 63 -2.81 -6.63 -16.96
C ALA A 63 -3.60 -7.88 -17.41
N GLN A 64 -4.27 -8.61 -16.50
CA GLN A 64 -5.12 -9.76 -16.85
C GLN A 64 -6.46 -9.34 -17.46
N TYR A 65 -6.87 -8.09 -17.23
CA TYR A 65 -8.09 -7.49 -17.77
C TYR A 65 -7.82 -6.57 -18.97
N GLU A 66 -6.57 -6.51 -19.44
CA GLU A 66 -6.21 -5.74 -20.63
C GLU A 66 -6.72 -6.44 -21.89
N ASN A 67 -8.01 -6.22 -22.20
CA ASN A 67 -8.63 -6.69 -23.44
C ASN A 67 -9.54 -5.60 -24.03
N PRO A 68 -9.09 -4.91 -25.09
CA PRO A 68 -9.86 -3.83 -25.70
C PRO A 68 -11.16 -4.27 -26.37
N GLY A 69 -11.37 -5.58 -26.56
CA GLY A 69 -12.59 -6.12 -27.18
C GLY A 69 -13.74 -6.39 -26.21
N VAL A 70 -13.54 -6.26 -24.89
CA VAL A 70 -14.56 -6.57 -23.87
C VAL A 70 -14.72 -5.37 -22.92
N PRO A 71 -15.79 -4.56 -23.08
CA PRO A 71 -15.99 -3.34 -22.30
C PRO A 71 -15.93 -3.53 -20.78
N GLU A 72 -16.45 -4.64 -20.26
CA GLU A 72 -16.43 -4.94 -18.84
C GLU A 72 -15.00 -5.18 -18.31
N GLN A 73 -14.11 -5.74 -19.15
CA GLN A 73 -12.70 -5.93 -18.78
C GLN A 73 -11.95 -4.60 -18.81
N GLN A 74 -12.30 -3.69 -19.72
CA GLN A 74 -11.70 -2.35 -19.75
C GLN A 74 -11.99 -1.56 -18.46
N LEU A 75 -13.22 -1.63 -17.93
CA LEU A 75 -13.56 -1.00 -16.66
C LEU A 75 -12.78 -1.62 -15.48
N ALA A 76 -12.68 -2.95 -15.44
CA ALA A 76 -11.92 -3.65 -14.40
C ALA A 76 -10.41 -3.31 -14.46
N HIS A 77 -9.84 -3.27 -15.66
CA HIS A 77 -8.46 -2.85 -15.91
C HIS A 77 -8.20 -1.44 -15.37
N LEU A 78 -9.03 -0.46 -15.76
CA LEU A 78 -8.86 0.92 -15.31
C LEU A 78 -8.98 1.06 -13.79
N ALA A 79 -9.94 0.38 -13.18
CA ALA A 79 -10.13 0.44 -11.73
C ALA A 79 -8.94 -0.15 -10.96
N LEU A 80 -8.37 -1.26 -11.46
CA LEU A 80 -7.21 -1.91 -10.87
C LEU A 80 -5.93 -1.07 -11.04
N ASP A 81 -5.74 -0.47 -12.21
CA ASP A 81 -4.62 0.44 -12.50
C ASP A 81 -4.66 1.68 -11.58
N GLN A 82 -5.83 2.32 -11.45
CA GLN A 82 -6.03 3.44 -10.52
C GLN A 82 -5.77 3.05 -9.06
N ALA A 83 -6.22 1.86 -8.65
CA ALA A 83 -5.96 1.37 -7.31
C ALA A 83 -4.46 1.09 -7.08
N ALA A 84 -3.75 0.58 -8.09
CA ALA A 84 -2.31 0.38 -8.04
C ALA A 84 -1.56 1.71 -7.87
N ALA A 85 -1.90 2.72 -8.67
CA ALA A 85 -1.33 4.05 -8.58
C ALA A 85 -1.57 4.68 -7.20
N ALA A 86 -2.78 4.58 -6.66
CA ALA A 86 -3.09 5.10 -5.32
C ALA A 86 -2.28 4.40 -4.21
N ALA A 87 -2.09 3.08 -4.31
CA ALA A 87 -1.27 2.33 -3.35
C ALA A 87 0.22 2.69 -3.45
N GLU A 88 0.73 2.95 -4.65
CA GLU A 88 2.10 3.44 -4.86
C GLU A 88 2.28 4.85 -4.29
N ASP A 89 1.38 5.78 -4.59
CA ASP A 89 1.39 7.15 -4.07
C ASP A 89 1.41 7.20 -2.53
N LEU A 90 0.56 6.37 -1.90
CA LEU A 90 0.54 6.22 -0.45
C LEU A 90 1.89 5.72 0.08
N GLY A 91 2.50 4.75 -0.62
CA GLY A 91 3.81 4.22 -0.27
C GLY A 91 4.92 5.27 -0.38
N VAL A 92 4.91 6.07 -1.45
CA VAL A 92 5.86 7.18 -1.64
C VAL A 92 5.69 8.23 -0.54
N CYS A 93 4.46 8.66 -0.27
CA CYS A 93 4.18 9.64 0.79
C CYS A 93 4.63 9.14 2.16
N SER A 94 4.36 7.87 2.47
CA SER A 94 4.77 7.25 3.74
C SER A 94 6.29 7.18 3.88
N ARG A 95 7.00 6.87 2.79
CA ARG A 95 8.48 6.87 2.76
C ARG A 95 9.03 8.27 3.02
N MET A 96 8.48 9.29 2.35
CA MET A 96 8.90 10.68 2.55
C MET A 96 8.67 11.13 4.00
N ALA A 97 7.52 10.78 4.58
CA ALA A 97 7.23 11.07 5.98
C ALA A 97 8.22 10.37 6.93
N ALA A 98 8.55 9.10 6.68
CA ALA A 98 9.55 8.36 7.47
C ALA A 98 10.94 9.01 7.40
N GLN A 99 11.33 9.50 6.22
CA GLN A 99 12.60 10.22 6.02
C GLN A 99 12.62 11.57 6.74
N ALA A 100 11.50 12.31 6.73
CA ALA A 100 11.37 13.57 7.45
C ALA A 100 11.52 13.38 8.97
N LEU A 101 10.97 12.29 9.53
CA LEU A 101 11.15 11.95 10.94
C LEU A 101 12.60 11.60 11.30
N GLN A 102 13.37 11.05 10.36
CA GLN A 102 14.79 10.72 10.58
C GLN A 102 15.70 11.96 10.52
N SER A 103 15.34 12.97 9.74
CA SER A 103 16.14 14.19 9.54
C SER A 103 15.81 15.32 10.53
N GLY A 104 14.78 15.16 11.35
CA GLY A 104 14.47 16.04 12.48
C GLY A 104 15.18 15.68 13.80
N GLN A 105 16.15 14.76 13.77
CA GLN A 105 17.08 14.44 14.86
C GLN A 105 18.36 15.28 14.74
#